data_AF-A0A316N6Q4-F1
#
_entry.id   AF-A0A316N6Q4-F1
#
_cell.length_a   1.000
_cell.length_b   1.000
_cell.length_c   1.000
_cell.angle_alpha   90.00
_cell.angle_beta   90.00
_cell.angle_gamma   90.00
#
_symmetry.space_group_name_H-M   'P 1'
#
loop_
_entity.id
_entity.type
_entity.pdbx_description
1 polymer ?
#
loop_
_entity_poly.entity_id
_entity_poly.type
_entity_poly.pdbx_seq_one_letter_code
_entity_poly.pdbx_strand_id
1 'polypeptide(L)'
;MRYAVIIFLLCFILLVQFIFANFMRKVAVRKGYGDDAHAWAMCFWLGIAGGIYVMALPDLIQQSQNQQMIELLKDVAKGKEVQQ
;
A
#
# COMPACT_ATOMS: atom_id res chain seq x y z
N MET A 1 -12.28 -38.26 -11.99
CA MET A 1 -12.37 -37.58 -10.67
C MET A 1 -11.04 -36.98 -10.22
N ARG A 2 -9.90 -37.69 -10.25
CA ARG A 2 -8.60 -37.18 -9.75
C ARG A 2 -8.12 -35.87 -10.40
N TYR A 3 -8.25 -35.73 -11.73
CA TYR A 3 -7.89 -34.49 -12.44
C TYR A 3 -8.84 -33.32 -12.18
N ALA A 4 -10.13 -33.59 -11.94
CA ALA A 4 -11.11 -32.55 -11.63
C ALA A 4 -10.82 -31.90 -10.27
N VAL A 5 -10.37 -32.68 -9.28
CA VAL A 5 -9.95 -32.17 -7.97
C VAL A 5 -8.70 -31.29 -8.08
N ILE A 6 -7.74 -31.69 -8.91
CA ILE A 6 -6.51 -30.90 -9.16
C ILE A 6 -6.84 -29.57 -9.83
N ILE A 7 -7.71 -29.57 -10.85
CA ILE A 7 -8.16 -28.36 -11.53
C ILE A 7 -8.89 -27.43 -10.55
N PHE A 8 -9.76 -27.98 -9.70
CA PHE A 8 -10.49 -27.19 -8.70
C PHE A 8 -9.56 -26.53 -7.68
N LEU A 9 -8.58 -27.26 -7.16
CA LEU A 9 -7.55 -26.72 -6.26
C LEU A 9 -6.73 -25.61 -6.91
N LEU A 10 -6.37 -25.77 -8.19
CA LEU A 10 -5.59 -24.80 -8.92
C LEU A 10 -6.39 -23.50 -9.16
N CYS A 11 -7.67 -23.61 -9.51
CA CYS A 11 -8.58 -22.46 -9.58
C CYS A 11 -8.75 -21.76 -8.23
N PHE A 12 -8.84 -22.51 -7.13
CA PHE A 12 -8.98 -21.93 -5.79
C PHE A 12 -7.75 -21.11 -5.39
N ILE A 13 -6.54 -21.63 -5.65
CA ILE A 13 -5.28 -20.91 -5.38
C ILE A 13 -5.19 -19.61 -6.19
N LEU A 14 -5.57 -19.65 -7.48
CA LEU A 14 -5.60 -18.46 -8.33
C LEU A 14 -6.63 -17.43 -7.84
N LEU A 15 -7.79 -17.87 -7.34
CA LEU A 15 -8.79 -16.98 -6.75
C LEU A 15 -8.27 -16.26 -5.50
N VAL A 16 -7.59 -16.97 -4.61
CA VAL A 16 -7.00 -16.38 -3.40
C VAL A 16 -5.93 -15.35 -3.76
N GLN A 17 -5.03 -15.69 -4.69
CA GLN A 17 -4.04 -14.74 -5.25
C GLN A 17 -4.71 -13.49 -5.83
N PHE A 18 -5.80 -13.66 -6.58
CA PHE A 18 -6.53 -12.56 -7.20
C PHE A 18 -7.19 -11.62 -6.18
N ILE A 19 -7.79 -12.18 -5.12
CA ILE A 19 -8.38 -11.38 -4.03
C ILE A 19 -7.28 -10.61 -3.29
N PHE A 20 -6.16 -11.27 -2.99
CA PHE A 20 -5.04 -10.66 -2.28
C PHE A 20 -4.42 -9.50 -3.07
N ALA A 21 -4.23 -9.67 -4.37
CA ALA A 21 -3.74 -8.61 -5.26
C ALA A 21 -4.68 -7.39 -5.30
N ASN A 22 -6.00 -7.61 -5.33
CA ASN A 22 -6.98 -6.52 -5.27
C ASN A 22 -6.95 -5.77 -3.93
N PHE A 23 -6.78 -6.49 -2.82
CA PHE A 23 -6.66 -5.88 -1.50
C PHE A 23 -5.39 -5.02 -1.42
N MET A 24 -4.26 -5.53 -1.91
CA MET A 24 -3.00 -4.78 -1.88
C MET A 24 -2.98 -3.57 -2.82
N ARG A 25 -3.67 -3.62 -3.96
CA ARG A 25 -3.89 -2.42 -4.79
C ARG A 25 -4.58 -1.31 -3.98
N LYS A 26 -5.64 -1.64 -3.23
CA LYS A 26 -6.33 -0.65 -2.38
C LYS A 26 -5.42 -0.08 -1.29
N VAL A 27 -4.52 -0.89 -0.71
CA VAL A 27 -3.54 -0.43 0.29
C VAL A 27 -2.53 0.53 -0.34
N ALA A 28 -2.00 0.22 -1.52
CA ALA A 28 -1.05 1.08 -2.22
C ALA A 28 -1.67 2.44 -2.62
N VAL A 29 -2.93 2.43 -3.09
CA VAL A 29 -3.70 3.65 -3.36
C VAL A 29 -3.85 4.48 -2.09
N ARG A 30 -4.20 3.85 -0.96
CA ARG A 30 -4.34 4.54 0.34
C ARG A 30 -3.02 5.12 0.84
N LYS A 31 -1.88 4.52 0.50
CA LYS A 31 -0.55 5.06 0.85
C LYS A 31 -0.14 6.28 0.01
N GLY A 32 -0.96 6.68 -0.97
CA GLY A 32 -0.71 7.86 -1.81
C GLY A 32 0.05 7.58 -3.11
N TYR A 33 0.35 6.32 -3.43
CA TYR A 33 1.01 5.96 -4.70
C TYR A 33 0.04 5.90 -5.90
N GLY A 34 -1.24 6.18 -5.70
CA GLY A 34 -2.25 6.15 -6.75
C GLY A 34 -2.51 4.75 -7.31
N ASP A 35 -3.12 4.70 -8.50
CA ASP A 35 -3.41 3.46 -9.24
C ASP A 35 -2.17 2.91 -10.00
N ASP A 36 -1.08 3.69 -10.03
CA ASP A 36 0.20 3.37 -10.68
C ASP A 36 1.12 2.47 -9.86
N ALA A 37 0.70 2.12 -8.64
CA ALA A 37 1.44 1.17 -7.84
C ALA A 37 1.47 -0.18 -8.56
N HIS A 38 2.66 -0.52 -9.07
CA HIS A 38 3.03 -1.84 -9.57
C HIS A 38 2.79 -2.97 -8.54
N ALA A 39 2.29 -2.62 -7.35
CA ALA A 39 1.66 -3.47 -6.34
C ALA A 39 0.79 -4.59 -6.90
N TRP A 40 -0.03 -4.34 -7.93
CA TRP A 40 -0.85 -5.39 -8.51
C TRP A 40 -0.01 -6.42 -9.30
N ALA A 41 0.89 -5.94 -10.17
CA ALA A 41 1.78 -6.80 -10.96
C ALA A 41 2.77 -7.56 -10.06
N MET A 42 3.29 -6.92 -9.01
CA MET A 42 4.19 -7.56 -8.05
C MET A 42 3.45 -8.57 -7.15
N CYS A 43 2.24 -8.29 -6.68
CA CYS A 43 1.43 -9.28 -5.94
C CYS A 43 1.01 -10.45 -6.84
N PHE A 44 0.73 -10.22 -8.12
CA PHE A 44 0.38 -11.29 -9.04
C PHE A 44 1.59 -12.19 -9.36
N TRP A 45 2.79 -11.61 -9.51
CA TRP A 45 4.00 -12.35 -9.87
C TRP A 45 4.72 -12.99 -8.67
N LEU A 46 4.79 -12.29 -7.53
CA LEU A 46 5.52 -12.71 -6.32
C LEU A 46 4.59 -13.24 -5.20
N GLY A 47 3.27 -13.18 -5.38
CA GLY A 47 2.29 -13.60 -4.38
C GLY A 47 2.45 -12.88 -3.05
N ILE A 48 2.65 -13.66 -1.97
CA ILE A 48 2.83 -13.13 -0.60
C ILE A 48 4.00 -12.14 -0.53
N ALA A 49 5.11 -12.40 -1.24
CA ALA A 49 6.26 -11.49 -1.23
C ALA A 49 5.95 -10.13 -1.87
N GLY A 50 5.07 -10.11 -2.88
CA GLY A 50 4.54 -8.86 -3.43
C GLY A 50 3.70 -8.09 -2.40
N GLY A 51 2.96 -8.79 -1.54
CA GLY A 51 2.23 -8.18 -0.43
C GLY A 51 3.14 -7.54 0.62
N ILE A 52 4.24 -8.21 0.97
CA ILE A 52 5.25 -7.66 1.89
C ILE A 52 5.90 -6.42 1.28
N TYR A 53 6.19 -6.44 -0.02
CA TYR A 53 6.70 -5.27 -0.73
C TYR A 53 5.74 -4.07 -0.59
N VAL A 54 4.45 -4.26 -0.86
CA VAL A 54 3.43 -3.20 -0.73
C VAL A 54 3.32 -2.69 0.72
N MET A 55 3.45 -3.57 1.70
CA MET A 55 3.50 -3.17 3.11
C MET A 55 4.77 -2.38 3.46
N ALA A 56 5.91 -2.69 2.84
CA ALA A 56 7.18 -2.00 3.04
C ALA A 56 7.25 -0.64 2.32
N LEU A 57 6.37 -0.33 1.36
CA LEU A 57 6.34 1.01 0.76
C LEU A 57 6.12 2.08 1.84
N PRO A 58 6.93 3.15 1.87
CA PRO A 58 6.77 4.23 2.84
C PRO A 58 5.42 4.94 2.60
N ASP A 59 4.67 5.24 3.65
CA ASP A 59 3.37 5.89 3.52
C ASP A 59 3.56 7.40 3.22
N LEU A 60 3.32 7.80 1.97
CA LEU A 60 3.53 9.18 1.50
C LEU A 60 2.52 10.16 2.15
N ILE A 61 1.31 9.69 2.42
CA ILE A 61 0.27 10.52 3.06
C ILE A 61 0.67 10.81 4.50
N GLN A 62 1.10 9.80 5.25
CA GLN A 62 1.56 9.96 6.62
C GLN A 62 2.82 10.84 6.68
N GLN A 63 3.74 10.72 5.72
CA GLN A 63 4.92 11.58 5.64
C GLN A 63 4.54 13.05 5.40
N SER A 64 3.59 13.31 4.49
CA SER A 64 3.11 14.67 4.20
C SER A 64 2.43 15.31 5.43
N GLN A 65 1.58 14.56 6.13
CA GLN A 65 0.92 15.05 7.36
C GLN A 65 1.95 15.38 8.45
N ASN A 66 2.96 14.54 8.63
CA ASN A 66 4.02 14.80 9.62
C ASN A 66 4.85 16.04 9.25
N GLN A 67 5.14 16.27 7.98
CA GLN A 67 5.84 17.47 7.52
C GLN A 67 5.04 18.75 7.79
N GLN A 68 3.74 18.74 7.48
CA GLN A 68 2.86 19.88 7.77
C GLN A 68 2.80 20.18 9.27
N MET A 69 2.74 19.14 10.12
CA MET A 69 2.75 19.31 11.57
C MET A 69 4.06 19.92 12.08
N ILE A 70 5.21 19.47 11.55
CA ILE A 70 6.52 20.03 11.90
C ILE A 70 6.62 21.49 11.45
N GLU A 71 6.11 21.82 10.26
CA GLU A 71 6.11 23.17 9.73
C GLU A 71 5.25 24.12 10.59
N LEU A 72 4.03 23.70 10.96
CA LEU A 72 3.19 24.44 11.91
C LEU A 72 3.87 24.63 13.27
N LEU A 73 4.51 23.60 13.81
CA LEU A 73 5.24 23.69 15.08
C LEU A 73 6.44 24.63 14.96
N LYS A 74 7.14 24.61 13.82
CA LYS A 74 8.27 25.50 13.54
C LYS A 74 7.82 26.94 13.39
N ASP A 75 6.69 27.19 12.75
CA ASP A 75 6.10 28.53 12.62
C ASP A 75 5.58 29.05 13.96
N VAL A 76 5.00 28.20 14.82
CA VAL A 76 4.66 28.58 16.20
C VAL A 76 5.92 28.88 17.02
N ALA A 77 6.98 28.08 16.85
CA ALA A 77 8.26 28.28 17.55
C ALA A 77 9.01 29.53 17.07
N LYS A 78 8.97 29.85 15.77
CA LYS A 78 9.56 31.06 15.17
C LYS A 78 8.68 32.31 15.31
N GLY A 79 7.37 32.14 15.44
CA GLY A 79 6.37 33.18 15.16
C GLY A 79 5.54 33.62 16.36
N LYS A 80 5.86 33.17 17.57
CA LYS A 80 5.66 34.02 18.76
C LYS A 80 6.72 35.12 18.90
N GLU A 81 7.62 35.26 17.92
CA GLU A 81 8.50 36.44 17.76
C GLU A 81 7.91 37.52 16.84
N VAL A 82 6.64 37.39 16.42
CA VAL A 82 5.89 38.46 15.72
C VAL A 82 4.58 38.73 16.46
N GLN A 83 4.68 39.05 17.75
CA GLN A 83 3.78 40.05 18.33
C GLN A 83 4.58 41.34 18.47
N GLN A 84 4.34 42.31 17.59
CA GLN A 84 4.25 43.74 17.91
C GLN A 84 3.89 44.55 16.66
#